data_AF-W0S8E4-F1
#
_entry.id   AF-W0S8E4-F1
#
_cell.length_a   1.000
_cell.length_b   1.000
_cell.length_c   1.000
_cell.angle_alpha   90.00
_cell.angle_beta   90.00
_cell.angle_gamma   90.00
#
_symmetry.space_group_name_H-M   'P 1'
#
loop_
_entity.id
_entity.type
_entity.pdbx_description
1 polymer ?
#
loop_
_entity_poly.entity_id
_entity_poly.type
_entity_poly.pdbx_seq_one_letter_code
_entity_poly.pdbx_strand_id
1 'polypeptide(L)'
;MSSVKNRAVEKEADEVDLGRLIGELIDHRKLIIFVTALFTLFALLYALFSTPVYQADALLQVEQKQGNAILNSLSQMLPDSQPQSAPEIALLQSRMILGKTVDDLNLQARVEQKHFPLFGKGWGRLTGKQPANLTVSRLYLPSDSGLDIPELELTVKDKTHYSVTFNDKPMVGEVGILLDSNGIALKVDNIDAEPGSTFIISYVSKLRAIKDLQEMLAVADQGKDTGMLSLSLTGPDPVLLEKILNSISSNYLAQNVARQAAQDAKSLEFLNEQLPKVRNELDVAEDKLNQYRRQKDSVDLSLEAKSVLEQIVNVDNQLNELTFRESEISQLYTKEHPTYKALMEKRKTLQEEKAKLNQRVSGMPKTQQDILQLSRDVDSGQAVYMQLLNRQQELNIAKSSAIGNVRIIDSAVAQPKPVKPKKVIILLVGIVLGGIVSVGLILLRVFLRRGIDSPEQLEELGINVYASIPVSETFAKRSVQTLKLNKKTATEYESFLAVENPADLAI
;
A
#
# COMPACT_ATOMS: atom_id res chain seq x y z
N MET A 1 -46.74 -76.36 10.28
CA MET A 1 -45.30 -76.33 9.96
C MET A 1 -45.03 -75.05 9.19
N SER A 2 -44.57 -74.01 9.88
CA SER A 2 -44.55 -72.63 9.37
C SER A 2 -43.11 -72.11 9.39
N SER A 3 -42.43 -72.22 8.26
CA SER A 3 -41.17 -71.48 8.03
C SER A 3 -41.52 -70.15 7.37
N VAL A 4 -41.95 -69.19 8.20
CA VAL A 4 -41.88 -67.78 7.82
C VAL A 4 -40.41 -67.42 7.93
N LYS A 5 -39.73 -67.38 6.80
CA LYS A 5 -38.34 -66.93 6.71
C LYS A 5 -38.36 -65.44 7.00
N ASN A 6 -38.04 -65.08 8.25
CA ASN A 6 -37.81 -63.70 8.66
C ASN A 6 -36.66 -63.16 7.80
N ARG A 7 -36.99 -62.39 6.76
CA ARG A 7 -36.01 -61.54 6.09
C ARG A 7 -35.76 -60.39 7.07
N ALA A 8 -34.58 -60.38 7.67
CA ALA A 8 -34.11 -59.22 8.40
C ALA A 8 -34.15 -58.05 7.41
N VAL A 9 -35.02 -57.08 7.66
CA VAL A 9 -34.99 -55.78 7.00
C VAL A 9 -33.76 -55.09 7.58
N GLU A 10 -32.66 -55.16 6.85
CA GLU A 10 -31.53 -54.26 7.08
C GLU A 10 -32.09 -52.85 6.98
N LYS A 11 -31.94 -52.08 8.06
CA LYS A 11 -32.06 -50.62 8.02
C LYS A 11 -30.96 -50.16 7.05
N GLU A 12 -31.29 -50.04 5.77
CA GLU A 12 -30.52 -49.18 4.88
C GLU A 12 -30.64 -47.78 5.46
N ALA A 13 -29.50 -47.31 5.95
CA ALA A 13 -29.39 -46.06 6.67
C ALA A 13 -29.65 -44.93 5.68
N ASP A 14 -30.88 -44.41 5.65
CA ASP A 14 -31.26 -43.08 5.13
C ASP A 14 -30.36 -42.65 3.96
N GLU A 15 -30.29 -43.49 2.91
CA GLU A 15 -29.49 -43.19 1.74
C GLU A 15 -30.15 -41.99 1.09
N VAL A 16 -29.45 -40.85 1.12
CA VAL A 16 -29.91 -39.62 0.46
C VAL A 16 -30.12 -39.96 -1.01
N ASP A 17 -31.38 -40.13 -1.42
CA ASP A 17 -31.74 -40.42 -2.80
C ASP A 17 -31.43 -39.21 -3.68
N LEU A 18 -30.20 -39.21 -4.21
CA LEU A 18 -29.67 -38.18 -5.09
C LEU A 18 -30.55 -37.99 -6.34
N GLY A 19 -31.20 -39.05 -6.81
CA GLY A 19 -32.10 -38.99 -7.97
C GLY A 19 -33.35 -38.17 -7.67
N ARG A 20 -33.96 -38.40 -6.50
CA ARG A 20 -35.12 -37.64 -6.02
C ARG A 20 -34.81 -36.14 -5.86
N LEU A 21 -33.65 -35.81 -5.29
CA LEU A 21 -33.23 -34.41 -5.14
C LEU A 21 -33.02 -33.70 -6.48
N ILE A 22 -32.48 -34.40 -7.48
CA ILE A 22 -32.30 -33.84 -8.84
C ILE A 22 -33.65 -33.62 -9.52
N GLY A 23 -34.59 -34.57 -9.41
CA GLY A 23 -35.94 -34.44 -9.95
C GLY A 23 -36.67 -33.19 -9.43
N GLU A 24 -36.60 -32.98 -8.12
CA GLU A 24 -37.24 -31.84 -7.46
C GLU A 24 -36.64 -30.48 -7.89
N LEU A 25 -35.32 -30.43 -8.15
CA LEU A 25 -34.68 -29.23 -8.71
C LEU A 25 -35.16 -28.92 -10.14
N ILE A 26 -35.39 -29.95 -10.95
CA ILE A 26 -35.89 -29.80 -12.33
C ILE A 26 -37.35 -29.31 -12.35
N ASP A 27 -38.17 -29.82 -11.44
CA ASP A 27 -39.57 -29.41 -11.27
C ASP A 27 -39.68 -27.95 -10.85
N HIS A 28 -38.74 -27.49 -10.03
CA HIS A 28 -38.68 -26.11 -9.56
C HIS A 28 -37.73 -25.20 -10.36
N ARG A 29 -37.32 -25.60 -11.58
CA ARG A 29 -36.41 -24.80 -12.46
C ARG A 29 -36.84 -23.34 -12.67
N LYS A 30 -38.15 -23.06 -12.74
CA LYS A 30 -38.66 -21.68 -12.89
C LYS A 30 -38.36 -20.81 -11.66
N LEU A 31 -38.44 -21.40 -10.46
CA LEU A 31 -38.10 -20.74 -9.21
C LEU A 31 -36.58 -20.52 -9.11
N ILE A 32 -35.77 -21.53 -9.51
CA ILE A 32 -34.32 -21.40 -9.60
C ILE A 32 -33.93 -20.23 -10.49
N ILE A 33 -34.48 -20.18 -11.71
CA ILE A 33 -34.21 -19.11 -12.67
C ILE A 33 -34.65 -17.75 -12.12
N PHE A 34 -35.82 -17.67 -11.50
CA PHE A 34 -36.34 -16.41 -10.95
C PHE A 34 -35.47 -15.88 -9.80
N VAL A 35 -35.14 -16.72 -8.81
CA VAL A 35 -34.30 -16.33 -7.66
C VAL A 35 -32.90 -15.97 -8.15
N THR A 36 -32.30 -16.78 -9.03
CA THR A 36 -31.00 -16.47 -9.62
C THR A 36 -31.05 -15.14 -10.37
N ALA A 37 -32.05 -14.92 -11.22
CA ALA A 37 -32.22 -13.67 -11.95
C ALA A 37 -32.35 -12.45 -11.02
N LEU A 38 -33.09 -12.57 -9.92
CA LEU A 38 -33.23 -11.53 -8.90
C LEU A 38 -31.88 -11.16 -8.26
N PHE A 39 -31.09 -12.16 -7.84
CA PHE A 39 -29.76 -11.94 -7.28
C PHE A 39 -28.80 -11.32 -8.31
N THR A 40 -28.86 -11.75 -9.57
CA THR A 40 -28.07 -11.13 -10.63
C THR A 40 -28.47 -9.69 -10.91
N LEU A 41 -29.77 -9.36 -10.83
CA LEU A 41 -30.27 -8.00 -10.97
C LEU A 41 -29.76 -7.13 -9.83
N PHE A 42 -29.79 -7.61 -8.59
CA PHE A 42 -29.21 -6.88 -7.45
C PHE A 42 -27.70 -6.69 -7.58
N ALA A 43 -26.97 -7.72 -8.01
CA ALA A 43 -25.53 -7.62 -8.26
C ALA A 43 -25.20 -6.61 -9.38
N LEU A 44 -26.01 -6.59 -10.46
CA LEU A 44 -25.89 -5.63 -11.55
C LEU A 44 -26.16 -4.20 -11.06
N LEU A 45 -27.26 -3.99 -10.33
CA LEU A 45 -27.58 -2.69 -9.73
C LEU A 45 -26.45 -2.23 -8.82
N TYR A 46 -25.98 -3.08 -7.90
CA TYR A 46 -24.85 -2.75 -7.04
C TYR A 46 -23.60 -2.37 -7.83
N ALA A 47 -23.24 -3.14 -8.87
CA ALA A 47 -22.07 -2.86 -9.70
C ALA A 47 -22.18 -1.56 -10.51
N LEU A 48 -23.40 -1.13 -10.83
CA LEU A 48 -23.67 0.09 -11.59
C LEU A 48 -23.72 1.35 -10.71
N PHE A 49 -24.21 1.22 -9.47
CA PHE A 49 -24.33 2.32 -8.50
C PHE A 49 -23.12 2.46 -7.55
N SER A 50 -22.28 1.44 -7.43
CA SER A 50 -21.05 1.49 -6.61
C SER A 50 -20.09 2.58 -7.08
N THR A 51 -19.38 3.20 -6.13
CA THR A 51 -18.37 4.21 -6.43
C THR A 51 -17.17 3.56 -7.13
N PRO A 52 -16.78 4.02 -8.34
CA PRO A 52 -15.57 3.55 -8.99
C PRO A 52 -14.36 4.02 -8.18
N VAL A 53 -13.39 3.14 -8.03
CA VAL A 53 -12.10 3.41 -7.41
C VAL A 53 -11.05 3.34 -8.50
N TYR A 54 -10.32 4.43 -8.68
CA TYR A 54 -9.20 4.59 -9.59
C TYR A 54 -7.89 4.35 -8.83
N GLN A 55 -6.82 4.16 -9.59
CA GLN A 55 -5.47 4.01 -9.08
C GLN A 55 -4.55 4.99 -9.83
N ALA A 56 -3.69 5.69 -9.10
CA ALA A 56 -2.59 6.45 -9.66
C ALA A 56 -1.27 5.76 -9.29
N ASP A 57 -0.35 5.71 -10.24
CA ASP A 57 0.94 5.05 -10.10
C ASP A 57 2.08 6.04 -10.39
N ALA A 58 3.18 5.94 -9.64
CA ALA A 58 4.40 6.71 -9.84
C ALA A 58 5.63 5.81 -9.59
N LEU A 59 6.76 6.16 -10.20
CA LEU A 59 7.99 5.36 -10.10
C LEU A 59 9.17 6.22 -9.63
N LEU A 60 9.77 5.80 -8.52
CA LEU A 60 10.97 6.39 -7.95
C LEU A 60 12.15 5.43 -8.10
N GLN A 61 13.33 5.97 -8.37
CA GLN A 61 14.60 5.26 -8.27
C GLN A 61 15.37 5.76 -7.05
N VAL A 62 15.88 4.85 -6.25
CA VAL A 62 16.80 5.12 -5.14
C VAL A 62 18.16 4.52 -5.51
N GLU A 63 19.15 5.37 -5.73
CA GLU A 63 20.52 4.96 -6.02
C GLU A 63 21.23 4.51 -4.74
N GLN A 64 21.92 3.38 -4.85
CA GLN A 64 22.79 2.85 -3.80
C GLN A 64 24.19 3.48 -3.91
N LYS A 65 24.74 3.94 -2.78
CA LYS A 65 26.12 4.43 -2.74
C LYS A 65 27.09 3.25 -2.89
N GLN A 66 27.96 3.31 -3.91
CA GLN A 66 28.91 2.24 -4.27
C GLN A 66 29.89 1.83 -3.15
N GLY A 67 30.08 2.67 -2.12
CA GLY A 67 31.00 2.39 -1.00
C GLY A 67 30.69 1.15 -0.16
N ASN A 68 29.46 0.60 -0.25
CA ASN A 68 29.01 -0.54 0.57
C ASN A 68 28.90 -1.88 -0.20
N ALA A 69 29.31 -1.95 -1.48
CA ALA A 69 29.07 -3.13 -2.33
C ALA A 69 29.58 -4.46 -1.72
N ILE A 70 30.74 -4.45 -1.06
CA ILE A 70 31.35 -5.65 -0.44
C ILE A 70 30.59 -6.11 0.82
N LEU A 71 30.07 -5.17 1.61
CA LEU A 71 29.27 -5.48 2.80
C LEU A 71 27.86 -5.93 2.41
N ASN A 72 27.31 -5.35 1.34
CA ASN A 72 26.01 -5.70 0.77
C ASN A 72 25.98 -7.16 0.28
N SER A 73 27.03 -7.61 -0.42
CA SER A 73 27.15 -9.01 -0.85
C SER A 73 27.19 -10.02 0.31
N LEU A 74 27.73 -9.62 1.48
CA LEU A 74 27.79 -10.49 2.65
C LEU A 74 26.44 -10.57 3.38
N SER A 75 25.69 -9.47 3.42
CA SER A 75 24.35 -9.41 4.02
C SER A 75 23.30 -10.20 3.21
N GLN A 76 23.46 -10.27 1.88
CA GLN A 76 22.54 -11.00 0.99
C GLN A 76 22.67 -12.53 1.08
N MET A 77 23.74 -13.05 1.69
CA MET A 77 23.91 -14.49 1.94
C MET A 77 23.13 -14.99 3.16
N LEU A 78 22.51 -14.11 3.95
CA LEU A 78 21.66 -14.49 5.08
C LEU A 78 20.21 -14.79 4.63
N PRO A 79 19.60 -15.89 5.12
CA PRO A 79 18.24 -16.31 4.74
C PRO A 79 17.13 -15.27 4.96
N ASP A 80 17.31 -14.35 5.92
CA ASP A 80 16.31 -13.35 6.34
C ASP A 80 16.71 -11.90 5.99
N SER A 81 17.47 -11.68 4.91
CA SER A 81 17.85 -10.33 4.51
C SER A 81 16.63 -9.51 4.07
N GLN A 82 16.34 -8.42 4.80
CA GLN A 82 15.33 -7.45 4.38
C GLN A 82 15.78 -6.74 3.09
N PRO A 83 14.83 -6.36 2.20
CA PRO A 83 15.16 -5.57 1.02
C PRO A 83 15.88 -4.29 1.44
N GLN A 84 16.93 -3.90 0.71
CA GLN A 84 17.68 -2.67 1.01
C GLN A 84 16.80 -1.42 0.94
N SER A 85 15.68 -1.51 0.23
CA SER A 85 14.64 -0.50 0.09
C SER A 85 13.72 -0.34 1.31
N ALA A 86 13.74 -1.25 2.28
CA ALA A 86 12.81 -1.25 3.40
C ALA A 86 12.83 0.06 4.24
N PRO A 87 13.98 0.67 4.54
CA PRO A 87 14.03 1.97 5.22
C PRO A 87 13.37 3.09 4.41
N GLU A 88 13.54 3.08 3.09
CA GLU A 88 12.99 4.11 2.20
C GLU A 88 11.48 3.97 2.03
N ILE A 89 10.97 2.73 2.00
CA ILE A 89 9.53 2.45 2.06
C ILE A 89 8.92 3.02 3.34
N ALA A 90 9.55 2.77 4.50
CA ALA A 90 9.09 3.28 5.78
C ALA A 90 9.12 4.83 5.85
N LEU A 91 10.13 5.46 5.21
CA LEU A 91 10.22 6.91 5.12
C LEU A 91 9.11 7.52 4.25
N LEU A 92 8.81 6.92 3.10
CA LEU A 92 7.70 7.32 2.24
C LEU A 92 6.35 7.26 2.96
N GLN A 93 6.15 6.24 3.80
CA GLN A 93 4.95 6.06 4.62
C GLN A 93 4.98 6.87 5.93
N SER A 94 6.05 7.62 6.20
CA SER A 94 6.21 8.35 7.45
C SER A 94 5.30 9.57 7.54
N ARG A 95 4.97 9.97 8.77
CA ARG A 95 4.20 11.19 9.05
C ARG A 95 4.91 12.46 8.58
N MET A 96 6.23 12.42 8.41
CA MET A 96 7.01 13.56 7.91
C MET A 96 6.66 13.85 6.45
N ILE A 97 6.63 12.83 5.59
CA ILE A 97 6.33 12.98 4.15
C ILE A 97 4.83 13.14 3.92
N LEU A 98 4.02 12.26 4.51
CA LEU A 98 2.57 12.29 4.32
C LEU A 98 1.93 13.49 5.02
N GLY A 99 2.44 13.90 6.18
CA GLY A 99 1.95 15.08 6.89
C GLY A 99 2.21 16.37 6.12
N LYS A 100 3.37 16.51 5.47
CA LYS A 100 3.65 17.65 4.59
C LYS A 100 2.70 17.67 3.39
N THR A 101 2.42 16.51 2.79
CA THR A 101 1.45 16.36 1.69
C THR A 101 0.04 16.79 2.12
N VAL A 102 -0.38 16.41 3.33
CA VAL A 102 -1.67 16.84 3.90
C VAL A 102 -1.73 18.37 4.02
N ASP A 103 -0.65 19.01 4.46
CA ASP A 103 -0.58 20.47 4.59
C ASP A 103 -0.57 21.16 3.21
N ASP A 104 0.28 20.70 2.29
CA ASP A 104 0.47 21.32 0.96
C ASP A 104 -0.83 21.27 0.12
N LEU A 105 -1.64 20.22 0.28
CA LEU A 105 -2.88 20.01 -0.48
C LEU A 105 -4.15 20.28 0.33
N ASN A 106 -4.04 20.75 1.58
CA ASN A 106 -5.15 21.00 2.49
C ASN A 106 -6.14 19.82 2.62
N LEU A 107 -5.63 18.58 2.72
CA LEU A 107 -6.44 17.34 2.72
C LEU A 107 -7.28 17.15 4.00
N GLN A 108 -7.21 18.09 4.93
CA GLN A 108 -8.05 18.13 6.13
C GLN A 108 -9.47 18.60 5.81
N ALA A 109 -9.63 19.45 4.80
CA ALA A 109 -10.94 19.90 4.33
C ALA A 109 -11.48 18.88 3.32
N ARG A 110 -12.64 18.29 3.63
CA ARG A 110 -13.35 17.38 2.72
C ARG A 110 -14.65 18.02 2.32
N VAL A 111 -14.88 18.05 1.01
CA VAL A 111 -16.09 18.62 0.43
C VAL A 111 -16.82 17.52 -0.30
N GLU A 112 -17.98 17.14 0.20
CA GLU A 112 -18.85 16.15 -0.45
C GLU A 112 -20.21 16.77 -0.77
N GLN A 113 -20.64 16.69 -2.02
CA GLN A 113 -22.00 17.08 -2.37
C GLN A 113 -23.00 16.09 -1.74
N LYS A 114 -24.03 16.61 -1.06
CA LYS A 114 -25.12 15.85 -0.47
C LYS A 114 -26.01 15.31 -1.59
N HIS A 115 -26.13 13.98 -1.64
CA HIS A 115 -26.92 13.28 -2.64
C HIS A 115 -28.04 12.47 -1.96
N PHE A 116 -29.12 12.16 -2.68
CA PHE A 116 -30.18 11.28 -2.18
C PHE A 116 -29.61 9.89 -1.82
N PRO A 117 -29.97 9.30 -0.66
CA PRO A 117 -29.41 8.03 -0.20
C PRO A 117 -29.60 6.90 -1.22
N LEU A 118 -28.64 5.96 -1.26
CA LEU A 118 -28.57 4.77 -2.11
C LEU A 118 -28.33 4.99 -3.62
N PHE A 119 -28.97 5.97 -4.26
CA PHE A 119 -28.93 6.09 -5.73
C PHE A 119 -28.32 7.41 -6.24
N GLY A 120 -28.24 8.46 -5.43
CA GLY A 120 -27.94 9.81 -5.90
C GLY A 120 -26.56 9.97 -6.56
N LYS A 121 -25.48 9.46 -5.93
CA LYS A 121 -24.10 9.55 -6.49
C LYS A 121 -23.97 8.78 -7.82
N GLY A 122 -24.70 7.68 -8.00
CA GLY A 122 -24.71 6.89 -9.24
C GLY A 122 -25.62 7.50 -10.33
N TRP A 123 -26.77 8.02 -9.95
CA TRP A 123 -27.75 8.64 -10.86
C TRP A 123 -27.24 9.93 -11.48
N GLY A 124 -26.57 10.79 -10.70
CA GLY A 124 -25.92 12.00 -11.22
C GLY A 124 -24.88 11.70 -12.30
N ARG A 125 -24.13 10.61 -12.13
CA ARG A 125 -23.11 10.15 -13.09
C ARG A 125 -23.72 9.58 -14.37
N LEU A 126 -24.80 8.81 -14.27
CA LEU A 126 -25.49 8.20 -15.41
C LEU A 126 -26.22 9.24 -16.27
N THR A 127 -26.69 10.33 -15.66
CA THR A 127 -27.40 11.42 -16.34
C THR A 127 -26.47 12.45 -16.98
N GLY A 128 -25.14 12.30 -16.83
CA GLY A 128 -24.16 13.18 -17.46
C GLY A 128 -24.12 14.60 -16.89
N LYS A 129 -24.73 14.85 -15.73
CA LYS A 129 -24.59 16.13 -15.03
C LYS A 129 -23.14 16.28 -14.57
N GLN A 130 -22.53 17.43 -14.86
CA GLN A 130 -21.20 17.77 -14.33
C GLN A 130 -21.23 17.67 -12.80
N PRO A 131 -20.24 17.01 -12.17
CA PRO A 131 -20.19 16.94 -10.72
C PRO A 131 -20.05 18.35 -10.17
N ALA A 132 -21.00 18.76 -9.32
CA ALA A 132 -20.94 20.07 -8.71
C ALA A 132 -19.66 20.17 -7.88
N ASN A 133 -18.85 21.19 -8.13
CA ASN A 133 -17.54 21.35 -7.51
C ASN A 133 -17.51 22.59 -6.63
N LEU A 134 -16.90 22.48 -5.46
CA LEU A 134 -16.76 23.57 -4.50
C LEU A 134 -15.35 23.53 -3.93
N THR A 135 -14.61 24.62 -4.15
CA THR A 135 -13.19 24.72 -3.74
C THR A 135 -13.07 25.55 -2.47
N VAL A 136 -12.41 24.99 -1.46
CA VAL A 136 -12.21 25.63 -0.14
C VAL A 136 -10.70 25.75 0.12
N SER A 137 -10.19 26.98 0.19
CA SER A 137 -8.78 27.20 0.54
C SER A 137 -8.53 27.25 2.03
N ARG A 138 -9.53 27.65 2.83
CA ARG A 138 -9.41 27.75 4.27
C ARG A 138 -10.64 27.19 4.95
N LEU A 139 -10.41 26.24 5.84
CA LEU A 139 -11.45 25.65 6.68
C LEU A 139 -10.89 25.43 8.08
N TYR A 140 -11.62 25.90 9.07
CA TYR A 140 -11.44 25.52 10.46
C TYR A 140 -12.82 25.35 11.08
N LEU A 141 -13.06 24.17 11.64
CA LEU A 141 -14.26 23.86 12.40
C LEU A 141 -13.84 23.43 13.81
N PRO A 142 -14.42 24.03 14.87
CA PRO A 142 -14.17 23.57 16.22
C PRO A 142 -14.79 22.17 16.41
N SER A 143 -14.14 21.34 17.23
CA SER A 143 -14.58 19.98 17.54
C SER A 143 -14.75 19.87 19.06
N ASP A 144 -15.96 19.56 19.52
CA ASP A 144 -16.30 19.53 20.95
C ASP A 144 -15.70 18.32 21.70
N SER A 145 -15.55 17.18 21.03
CA SER A 145 -15.19 15.90 21.66
C SER A 145 -13.85 15.31 21.15
N GLY A 146 -13.27 15.85 20.08
CA GLY A 146 -12.04 15.35 19.43
C GLY A 146 -12.20 13.99 18.72
N LEU A 147 -13.32 13.31 18.97
CA LEU A 147 -13.71 12.02 18.40
C LEU A 147 -14.66 12.17 17.23
N ASP A 148 -15.53 13.18 17.27
CA ASP A 148 -16.48 13.47 16.18
C ASP A 148 -15.82 14.36 15.12
N ILE A 149 -16.05 14.04 13.85
CA ILE A 149 -15.61 14.87 12.74
C ILE A 149 -16.62 16.02 12.63
N PRO A 150 -16.22 17.28 12.86
CA PRO A 150 -17.14 18.40 12.73
C PRO A 150 -17.54 18.56 11.27
N GLU A 151 -18.85 18.72 11.05
CA GLU A 151 -19.46 18.86 9.72
C GLU A 151 -20.24 20.15 9.63
N LEU A 152 -20.31 20.68 8.41
CA LEU A 152 -20.94 21.93 8.07
C LEU A 152 -21.72 21.76 6.78
N GLU A 153 -22.99 22.15 6.77
CA GLU A 153 -23.85 22.05 5.59
C GLU A 153 -23.85 23.38 4.84
N LEU A 154 -23.35 23.38 3.60
CA LEU A 154 -23.33 24.55 2.72
C LEU A 154 -24.39 24.38 1.64
N THR A 155 -25.29 25.35 1.52
CA THR A 155 -26.29 25.43 0.44
C THR A 155 -25.96 26.58 -0.50
N VAL A 156 -25.78 26.27 -1.78
CA VAL A 156 -25.47 27.26 -2.82
C VAL A 156 -26.72 28.11 -3.10
N LYS A 157 -26.61 29.44 -3.03
CA LYS A 157 -27.70 30.35 -3.42
C LYS A 157 -27.54 30.81 -4.85
N ASP A 158 -26.34 31.25 -5.21
CA ASP A 158 -25.94 31.63 -6.56
C ASP A 158 -24.42 31.40 -6.74
N LYS A 159 -23.84 31.90 -7.83
CA LYS A 159 -22.40 31.71 -8.13
C LYS A 159 -21.46 32.45 -7.16
N THR A 160 -21.96 33.43 -6.41
CA THR A 160 -21.18 34.32 -5.54
C THR A 160 -21.60 34.25 -4.08
N HIS A 161 -22.79 33.74 -3.76
CA HIS A 161 -23.35 33.68 -2.42
C HIS A 161 -23.74 32.26 -2.03
N TYR A 162 -23.51 31.94 -0.76
CA TYR A 162 -23.86 30.65 -0.19
C TYR A 162 -24.39 30.81 1.24
N SER A 163 -25.22 29.87 1.66
CA SER A 163 -25.65 29.72 3.05
C SER A 163 -24.88 28.58 3.69
N VAL A 164 -24.52 28.74 4.95
CA VAL A 164 -23.82 27.74 5.74
C VAL A 164 -24.61 27.48 7.01
N THR A 165 -24.73 26.22 7.41
CA THR A 165 -25.33 25.82 8.68
C THR A 165 -24.32 25.00 9.46
N PHE A 166 -23.98 25.45 10.66
CA PHE A 166 -23.09 24.76 11.60
C PHE A 166 -23.73 24.78 12.98
N ASN A 167 -23.89 23.63 13.63
CA ASN A 167 -24.59 23.49 14.93
C ASN A 167 -25.94 24.23 14.96
N ASP A 168 -26.78 24.02 13.93
CA ASP A 168 -28.10 24.65 13.73
C ASP A 168 -28.10 26.19 13.61
N LYS A 169 -26.92 26.83 13.47
CA LYS A 169 -26.80 28.28 13.25
C LYS A 169 -26.55 28.58 11.78
N PRO A 170 -27.50 29.21 11.08
CA PRO A 170 -27.31 29.62 9.69
C PRO A 170 -26.44 30.88 9.61
N MET A 171 -25.57 30.91 8.62
CA MET A 171 -24.66 32.00 8.27
C MET A 171 -24.68 32.19 6.76
N VAL A 172 -24.40 33.40 6.29
CA VAL A 172 -24.30 33.69 4.85
C VAL A 172 -22.87 34.09 4.56
N GLY A 173 -22.29 33.51 3.51
CA GLY A 173 -20.95 33.85 3.03
C GLY A 173 -20.97 34.23 1.57
N GLU A 174 -19.88 34.87 1.16
CA GLU A 174 -19.63 35.29 -0.22
C GLU A 174 -18.32 34.66 -0.72
N VAL A 175 -18.32 34.24 -1.97
CA VAL A 175 -17.18 33.58 -2.62
C VAL A 175 -15.98 34.54 -2.66
N GLY A 176 -14.81 34.04 -2.28
CA GLY A 176 -13.56 34.80 -2.20
C GLY A 176 -13.35 35.55 -0.87
N ILE A 177 -14.38 35.68 -0.04
CA ILE A 177 -14.32 36.37 1.25
C ILE A 177 -14.24 35.34 2.38
N LEU A 178 -13.40 35.60 3.39
CA LEU A 178 -13.29 34.75 4.57
C LEU A 178 -14.51 34.97 5.48
N LEU A 179 -15.32 33.94 5.66
CA LEU A 179 -16.37 33.88 6.68
C LEU A 179 -15.73 33.47 8.01
N ASP A 180 -15.60 34.42 8.94
CA ASP A 180 -15.12 34.20 10.30
C ASP A 180 -16.23 34.59 11.29
N SER A 181 -17.00 33.60 11.72
CA SER A 181 -18.15 33.79 12.61
C SER A 181 -18.45 32.51 13.38
N ASN A 182 -19.07 32.60 14.56
CA ASN A 182 -19.44 31.44 15.39
C ASN A 182 -18.29 30.43 15.65
N GLY A 183 -17.04 30.89 15.66
CA GLY A 183 -15.86 30.05 15.90
C GLY A 183 -15.41 29.20 14.71
N ILE A 184 -16.02 29.38 13.53
CA ILE A 184 -15.58 28.76 12.27
C ILE A 184 -14.83 29.77 11.41
N ALA A 185 -13.87 29.28 10.61
CA ALA A 185 -13.23 30.06 9.56
C ALA A 185 -13.38 29.31 8.24
N LEU A 186 -14.12 29.87 7.27
CA LEU A 186 -14.38 29.25 5.97
C LEU A 186 -14.10 30.25 4.85
N LYS A 187 -13.28 29.87 3.87
CA LYS A 187 -13.09 30.60 2.63
C LYS A 187 -13.36 29.69 1.44
N VAL A 188 -14.44 29.99 0.72
CA VAL A 188 -14.79 29.33 -0.54
C VAL A 188 -14.21 30.15 -1.69
N ASP A 189 -13.34 29.58 -2.51
CA ASP A 189 -12.72 30.31 -3.63
C ASP A 189 -13.54 30.24 -4.91
N ASN A 190 -14.22 29.12 -5.14
CA ASN A 190 -15.03 28.91 -6.34
C ASN A 190 -16.18 27.94 -6.07
N ILE A 191 -17.33 28.21 -6.70
CA ILE A 191 -18.53 27.37 -6.71
C ILE A 191 -18.93 27.11 -8.16
N ASP A 192 -18.85 25.85 -8.58
CA ASP A 192 -19.37 25.37 -9.85
C ASP A 192 -20.51 24.38 -9.60
N ALA A 193 -21.68 24.92 -9.25
CA ALA A 193 -22.86 24.15 -8.82
C ALA A 193 -24.17 24.85 -9.17
N GLU A 194 -25.24 24.08 -9.39
CA GLU A 194 -26.59 24.64 -9.58
C GLU A 194 -27.10 25.26 -8.24
N PRO A 195 -27.81 26.40 -8.28
CA PRO A 195 -28.50 26.95 -7.11
C PRO A 195 -29.37 25.92 -6.39
N GLY A 196 -29.31 25.89 -5.05
CA GLY A 196 -29.97 24.89 -4.22
C GLY A 196 -29.16 23.60 -4.01
N SER A 197 -28.00 23.44 -4.67
CA SER A 197 -27.09 22.34 -4.38
C SER A 197 -26.54 22.44 -2.95
N THR A 198 -26.49 21.29 -2.28
CA THR A 198 -26.03 21.21 -0.89
C THR A 198 -24.75 20.39 -0.79
N PHE A 199 -23.81 20.85 0.02
CA PHE A 199 -22.52 20.24 0.29
C PHE A 199 -22.36 20.02 1.80
N ILE A 200 -21.77 18.88 2.15
CA ILE A 200 -21.29 18.58 3.49
C ILE A 200 -19.79 18.83 3.45
N ILE A 201 -19.36 19.79 4.26
CA ILE A 201 -17.96 20.14 4.42
C ILE A 201 -17.53 19.62 5.78
N SER A 202 -16.55 18.71 5.81
CA SER A 202 -16.01 18.16 7.04
C SER A 202 -14.55 18.52 7.21
N TYR A 203 -14.13 18.71 8.47
CA TYR A 203 -12.75 19.05 8.81
C TYR A 203 -12.14 17.95 9.66
N VAL A 204 -11.29 17.12 9.07
CA VAL A 204 -10.63 16.03 9.79
C VAL A 204 -9.32 16.50 10.43
N SER A 205 -8.96 15.87 11.55
CA SER A 205 -7.66 16.11 12.16
C SER A 205 -6.53 15.71 11.21
N LYS A 206 -5.39 16.41 11.31
CA LYS A 206 -4.19 16.09 10.53
C LYS A 206 -3.78 14.63 10.69
N LEU A 207 -3.86 14.09 11.90
CA LEU A 207 -3.55 12.68 12.17
C LEU A 207 -4.46 11.73 11.39
N ARG A 208 -5.77 12.02 11.33
CA ARG A 208 -6.72 11.20 10.56
C ARG A 208 -6.44 11.29 9.07
N ALA A 209 -6.19 12.49 8.55
CA ALA A 209 -5.82 12.67 7.14
C ALA A 209 -4.54 11.90 6.76
N ILE A 210 -3.51 11.93 7.61
CA ILE A 210 -2.28 11.15 7.41
C ILE A 210 -2.57 9.65 7.43
N LYS A 211 -3.36 9.17 8.40
CA LYS A 211 -3.71 7.75 8.51
C LYS A 211 -4.48 7.27 7.27
N ASP A 212 -5.39 8.08 6.76
CA ASP A 212 -6.15 7.76 5.55
C ASP A 212 -5.21 7.68 4.33
N LEU A 213 -4.24 8.59 4.21
CA LEU A 213 -3.19 8.46 3.18
C LEU A 213 -2.35 7.18 3.36
N GLN A 214 -1.97 6.82 4.58
CA GLN A 214 -1.22 5.59 4.86
C GLN A 214 -2.01 4.32 4.46
N GLU A 215 -3.32 4.32 4.65
CA GLU A 215 -4.20 3.21 4.27
C GLU A 215 -4.40 3.12 2.74
N MET A 216 -4.36 4.26 2.04
CA MET A 216 -4.55 4.32 0.59
C MET A 216 -3.25 4.15 -0.21
N LEU A 217 -2.09 4.49 0.37
CA LEU A 217 -0.78 4.44 -0.26
C LEU A 217 -0.15 3.05 -0.10
N ALA A 218 0.12 2.41 -1.23
CA ALA A 218 0.96 1.21 -1.28
C ALA A 218 2.29 1.52 -1.94
N VAL A 219 3.38 1.13 -1.28
CA VAL A 219 4.74 1.26 -1.79
C VAL A 219 5.33 -0.15 -1.93
N ALA A 220 5.81 -0.49 -3.11
CA ALA A 220 6.39 -1.79 -3.40
C ALA A 220 7.72 -1.64 -4.15
N ASP A 221 8.66 -2.54 -3.85
CA ASP A 221 9.91 -2.66 -4.60
C ASP A 221 9.67 -3.52 -5.85
N GLN A 222 10.11 -3.04 -7.02
CA GLN A 222 9.93 -3.71 -8.32
C GLN A 222 10.92 -4.87 -8.55
N GLY A 223 11.79 -5.17 -7.59
CA GLY A 223 12.61 -6.38 -7.58
C GLY A 223 13.73 -6.31 -6.56
N LYS A 224 14.24 -7.47 -6.11
CA LYS A 224 15.39 -7.51 -5.18
C LYS A 224 16.56 -6.73 -5.81
N ASP A 225 16.95 -5.63 -5.18
CA ASP A 225 18.09 -4.77 -5.54
C ASP A 225 17.95 -3.89 -6.80
N THR A 226 16.73 -3.71 -7.32
CA THR A 226 16.54 -2.79 -8.46
C THR A 226 16.69 -1.32 -8.06
N GLY A 227 16.46 -1.01 -6.78
CA GLY A 227 16.34 0.37 -6.30
C GLY A 227 15.08 1.08 -6.83
N MET A 228 14.16 0.36 -7.48
CA MET A 228 12.97 0.94 -8.10
C MET A 228 11.75 0.75 -7.18
N LEU A 229 11.20 1.86 -6.69
CA LEU A 229 10.01 1.89 -5.85
C LEU A 229 8.80 2.32 -6.67
N SER A 230 7.85 1.39 -6.83
CA SER A 230 6.52 1.71 -7.33
C SER A 230 5.65 2.21 -6.20
N LEU A 231 5.11 3.41 -6.39
CA LEU A 231 4.12 4.03 -5.53
C LEU A 231 2.75 3.88 -6.20
N SER A 232 1.74 3.48 -5.43
CA SER A 232 0.36 3.41 -5.91
C SER A 232 -0.60 3.98 -4.89
N LEU A 233 -1.58 4.75 -5.35
CA LEU A 233 -2.60 5.38 -4.50
C LEU A 233 -3.98 5.09 -5.09
N THR A 234 -4.94 4.69 -4.26
CA THR A 234 -6.30 4.35 -4.72
C THR A 234 -7.37 5.26 -4.13
N GLY A 235 -8.38 5.62 -4.92
CA GLY A 235 -9.45 6.52 -4.49
C GLY A 235 -10.46 6.86 -5.58
N PRO A 236 -11.50 7.66 -5.28
CA PRO A 236 -12.60 7.93 -6.20
C PRO A 236 -12.31 9.01 -7.24
N ASP A 237 -11.37 9.93 -6.98
CA ASP A 237 -11.04 11.07 -7.85
C ASP A 237 -9.64 10.89 -8.46
N PRO A 238 -9.52 10.53 -9.75
CA PRO A 238 -8.23 10.30 -10.39
C PRO A 238 -7.32 11.54 -10.43
N VAL A 239 -7.89 12.75 -10.56
CA VAL A 239 -7.11 14.00 -10.65
C VAL A 239 -6.51 14.33 -9.29
N LEU A 240 -7.30 14.14 -8.22
CA LEU A 240 -6.79 14.32 -6.85
C LEU A 240 -5.71 13.28 -6.52
N LEU A 241 -5.88 12.03 -6.94
CA LEU A 241 -4.87 10.97 -6.72
C LEU A 241 -3.51 11.32 -7.35
N GLU A 242 -3.50 11.82 -8.59
CA GLU A 242 -2.28 12.29 -9.25
C GLU A 242 -1.60 13.42 -8.47
N LYS A 243 -2.38 14.42 -8.03
CA LYS A 243 -1.86 15.55 -7.24
C LYS A 243 -1.25 15.09 -5.92
N ILE A 244 -1.94 14.20 -5.21
CA ILE A 244 -1.46 13.64 -3.93
C ILE A 244 -0.17 12.86 -4.16
N LEU A 245 -0.16 11.93 -5.11
CA LEU A 245 1.00 11.06 -5.33
C LEU A 245 2.22 11.83 -5.88
N ASN A 246 2.00 12.85 -6.71
CA ASN A 246 3.06 13.78 -7.14
C ASN A 246 3.60 14.61 -5.96
N SER A 247 2.74 15.09 -5.06
CA SER A 247 3.15 15.82 -3.86
C SER A 247 3.95 14.93 -2.91
N ILE A 248 3.53 13.67 -2.68
CA ILE A 248 4.30 12.69 -1.89
C ILE A 248 5.69 12.48 -2.50
N SER A 249 5.76 12.23 -3.81
CA SER A 249 7.02 11.98 -4.52
C SER A 249 7.97 13.19 -4.44
N SER A 250 7.44 14.40 -4.63
CA SER A 250 8.21 15.64 -4.56
C SER A 250 8.68 15.94 -3.14
N ASN A 251 7.83 15.72 -2.14
CA ASN A 251 8.16 15.91 -0.74
C ASN A 251 9.24 14.93 -0.26
N TYR A 252 9.17 13.68 -0.70
CA TYR A 252 10.22 12.70 -0.44
C TYR A 252 11.55 13.07 -1.12
N LEU A 253 11.53 13.45 -2.39
CA LEU A 253 12.72 13.92 -3.11
C LEU A 253 13.36 15.12 -2.41
N ALA A 254 12.56 16.14 -2.08
CA ALA A 254 13.04 17.35 -1.40
C ALA A 254 13.65 17.02 -0.03
N GLN A 255 13.00 16.14 0.74
CA GLN A 255 13.51 15.69 2.03
C GLN A 255 14.82 14.90 1.88
N ASN A 256 14.93 14.07 0.85
CA ASN A 256 16.14 13.31 0.56
C ASN A 256 17.32 14.24 0.23
N VAL A 257 17.11 15.20 -0.66
CA VAL A 257 18.11 16.21 -1.03
C VAL A 257 18.52 17.03 0.20
N ALA A 258 17.56 17.50 1.01
CA ALA A 258 17.83 18.29 2.21
C ALA A 258 18.66 17.50 3.24
N ARG A 259 18.32 16.23 3.47
CA ARG A 259 19.05 15.33 4.36
C ARG A 259 20.48 15.10 3.87
N GLN A 260 20.66 14.84 2.57
CA GLN A 260 21.97 14.62 1.97
C GLN A 260 22.84 15.89 2.05
N ALA A 261 22.27 17.05 1.73
CA ALA A 261 22.97 18.33 1.83
C ALA A 261 23.41 18.66 3.27
N ALA A 262 22.57 18.33 4.27
CA ALA A 262 22.93 18.50 5.68
C ALA A 262 24.08 17.58 6.11
N GLN A 263 24.10 16.34 5.62
CA GLN A 263 25.20 15.39 5.88
C GLN A 263 26.50 15.88 5.24
N ASP A 264 26.47 16.27 3.96
CA ASP A 264 27.65 16.73 3.24
C ASP A 264 28.22 18.03 3.83
N ALA A 265 27.34 18.93 4.28
CA ALA A 265 27.75 20.15 4.98
C ALA A 265 28.52 19.84 6.28
N LYS A 266 28.04 18.86 7.07
CA LYS A 266 28.71 18.44 8.31
C LYS A 266 30.04 17.73 8.03
N SER A 267 30.10 16.89 7.00
CA SER A 267 31.35 16.26 6.57
C SER A 267 32.37 17.30 6.09
N LEU A 268 31.94 18.31 5.33
CA LEU A 268 32.79 19.43 4.91
C LEU A 268 33.31 20.24 6.09
N GLU A 269 32.47 20.51 7.10
CA GLU A 269 32.88 21.21 8.32
C GLU A 269 34.01 20.48 9.03
N PHE A 270 33.89 19.16 9.21
CA PHE A 270 34.96 18.33 9.76
C PHE A 270 36.25 18.41 8.94
N LEU A 271 36.17 18.30 7.61
CA LEU A 271 37.35 18.37 6.74
C LEU A 271 38.01 19.75 6.78
N ASN A 272 37.23 20.84 6.81
CA ASN A 272 37.75 22.20 6.92
C ASN A 272 38.54 22.42 8.23
N GLU A 273 38.15 21.74 9.32
CA GLU A 273 38.87 21.82 10.60
C GLU A 273 40.13 20.94 10.63
N GLN A 274 40.11 19.77 9.98
CA GLN A 274 41.21 18.80 10.02
C GLN A 274 42.30 19.07 8.98
N LEU A 275 41.95 19.55 7.79
CA LEU A 275 42.91 19.79 6.70
C LEU A 275 44.07 20.72 7.11
N PRO A 276 43.85 21.85 7.81
CA PRO A 276 44.95 22.69 8.28
C PRO A 276 45.85 21.99 9.30
N LYS A 277 45.29 21.14 10.17
CA LYS A 277 46.04 20.38 11.17
C LYS A 277 46.95 19.37 10.48
N VAL A 278 46.40 18.59 9.56
CA VAL A 278 47.16 17.61 8.76
C VAL A 278 48.22 18.30 7.89
N ARG A 279 47.90 19.45 7.30
CA ARG A 279 48.89 20.23 6.52
C ARG A 279 50.06 20.67 7.39
N ASN A 280 49.79 21.22 8.56
CA ASN A 280 50.83 21.65 9.50
C ASN A 280 51.67 20.48 10.02
N GLU A 281 51.06 19.32 10.29
CA GLU A 281 51.78 18.10 10.67
C GLU A 281 52.72 17.63 9.56
N LEU A 282 52.27 17.69 8.29
CA LEU A 282 53.08 17.39 7.12
C LEU A 282 54.26 18.37 6.97
N ASP A 283 54.01 19.68 7.10
CA ASP A 283 55.06 20.70 7.02
C ASP A 283 56.16 20.44 8.08
N VAL A 284 55.77 20.09 9.31
CA VAL A 284 56.70 19.72 10.39
C VAL A 284 57.47 18.43 10.07
N ALA A 285 56.83 17.44 9.46
CA ALA A 285 57.49 16.19 9.06
C ALA A 285 58.50 16.42 7.92
N GLU A 286 58.13 17.23 6.92
CA GLU A 286 59.00 17.64 5.81
C GLU A 286 60.22 18.38 6.33
N ASP A 287 60.04 19.33 7.25
CA ASP A 287 61.13 20.07 7.88
C ASP A 287 62.09 19.16 8.64
N LYS A 288 61.57 18.19 9.42
CA LYS A 288 62.40 17.22 10.14
C LYS A 288 63.21 16.34 9.19
N LEU A 289 62.59 15.86 8.10
CA LEU A 289 63.26 15.06 7.08
C LEU A 289 64.37 15.87 6.39
N ASN A 290 64.07 17.11 6.01
CA ASN A 290 65.02 18.01 5.36
C ASN A 290 66.19 18.37 6.29
N GLN A 291 65.92 18.63 7.58
CA GLN A 291 66.96 18.84 8.58
C GLN A 291 67.87 17.62 8.74
N TYR A 292 67.28 16.43 8.82
CA TYR A 292 68.05 15.18 8.92
C TYR A 292 68.95 14.95 7.69
N ARG A 293 68.40 15.15 6.48
CA ARG A 293 69.14 15.05 5.21
C ARG A 293 70.33 16.02 5.13
N ARG A 294 70.18 17.24 5.65
CA ARG A 294 71.27 18.24 5.71
C ARG A 294 72.37 17.88 6.71
N GLN A 295 72.02 17.26 7.85
CA GLN A 295 72.99 16.92 8.90
C GLN A 295 73.80 15.66 8.62
N LYS A 296 73.28 14.75 7.79
CA LYS A 296 73.85 13.40 7.57
C LYS A 296 74.33 13.17 6.13
N ASP A 297 74.54 14.23 5.35
CA ASP A 297 75.03 14.18 3.96
C ASP A 297 74.27 13.20 3.06
N SER A 298 72.96 13.45 2.85
CA SER A 298 72.09 12.77 1.87
C SER A 298 72.27 11.26 1.79
N VAL A 299 71.91 10.55 2.86
CA VAL A 299 71.87 9.08 2.85
C VAL A 299 70.67 8.62 2.02
N ASP A 300 70.91 7.91 0.93
CA ASP A 300 69.84 7.26 0.17
C ASP A 300 69.39 5.96 0.88
N LEU A 301 68.08 5.70 0.87
CA LEU A 301 67.50 4.46 1.37
C LEU A 301 68.00 3.27 0.52
N SER A 302 68.35 2.16 1.17
CA SER A 302 68.61 0.91 0.46
C SER A 302 67.35 0.41 -0.25
N LEU A 303 67.51 -0.42 -1.29
CA LEU A 303 66.35 -1.00 -2.01
C LEU A 303 65.43 -1.80 -1.07
N GLU A 304 65.99 -2.47 -0.07
CA GLU A 304 65.23 -3.18 0.97
C GLU A 304 64.45 -2.21 1.85
N ALA A 305 65.10 -1.15 2.35
CA ALA A 305 64.45 -0.14 3.17
C ALA A 305 63.35 0.61 2.41
N LYS A 306 63.56 0.90 1.12
CA LYS A 306 62.55 1.51 0.25
C LYS A 306 61.34 0.60 0.03
N SER A 307 61.55 -0.70 -0.19
CA SER A 307 60.44 -1.66 -0.34
C SER A 307 59.63 -1.80 0.96
N VAL A 308 60.29 -1.83 2.12
CA VAL A 308 59.62 -1.85 3.43
C VAL A 308 58.86 -0.54 3.67
N LEU A 309 59.44 0.61 3.33
CA LEU A 309 58.78 1.90 3.40
C LEU A 309 57.49 1.93 2.56
N GLU A 310 57.55 1.51 1.30
CA GLU A 310 56.38 1.44 0.41
C GLU A 310 55.26 0.56 1.00
N GLN A 311 55.62 -0.60 1.58
CA GLN A 311 54.65 -1.48 2.25
C GLN A 311 54.04 -0.82 3.49
N ILE A 312 54.84 -0.14 4.31
CA ILE A 312 54.34 0.56 5.50
C ILE A 312 53.42 1.71 5.11
N VAL A 313 53.80 2.53 4.13
CA VAL A 313 52.98 3.64 3.63
C VAL A 313 51.66 3.12 3.07
N ASN A 314 51.66 2.00 2.34
CA ASN A 314 50.43 1.37 1.86
C ASN A 314 49.52 0.90 3.03
N VAL A 315 50.08 0.25 4.04
CA VAL A 315 49.33 -0.18 5.23
C VAL A 315 48.79 1.02 6.02
N ASP A 316 49.59 2.09 6.16
CA ASP A 316 49.17 3.31 6.83
C ASP A 316 48.05 4.02 6.07
N ASN A 317 48.12 4.09 4.75
CA ASN A 317 47.05 4.62 3.90
C ASN A 317 45.75 3.84 4.11
N GLN A 318 45.80 2.50 4.13
CA GLN A 318 44.63 1.68 4.40
C GLN A 318 44.09 1.88 5.82
N LEU A 319 44.95 2.01 6.83
CA LEU A 319 44.54 2.30 8.21
C LEU A 319 43.89 3.68 8.35
N ASN A 320 44.42 4.69 7.67
CA ASN A 320 43.84 6.02 7.63
C ASN A 320 42.47 6.00 6.95
N GLU A 321 42.34 5.32 5.81
CA GLU A 321 41.05 5.10 5.15
C GLU A 321 40.03 4.43 6.07
N LEU A 322 40.42 3.37 6.79
CA LEU A 322 39.55 2.71 7.76
C LEU A 322 39.17 3.62 8.93
N THR A 323 40.07 4.51 9.35
CA THR A 323 39.78 5.50 10.41
C THR A 323 38.72 6.49 9.95
N PHE A 324 38.77 6.95 8.70
CA PHE A 324 37.73 7.79 8.12
C PHE A 324 36.40 7.04 8.01
N ARG A 325 36.42 5.81 7.49
CA ARG A 325 35.23 4.95 7.43
C ARG A 325 34.65 4.69 8.82
N GLU A 326 35.47 4.56 9.85
CA GLU A 326 35.01 4.42 11.23
C GLU A 326 34.26 5.66 11.69
N SER A 327 34.75 6.87 11.37
CA SER A 327 34.06 8.12 11.68
C SER A 327 32.69 8.22 10.99
N GLU A 328 32.58 7.76 9.73
CA GLU A 328 31.30 7.73 9.00
C GLU A 328 30.34 6.67 9.57
N ILE A 329 30.84 5.45 9.82
CA ILE A 329 30.03 4.32 10.30
C ILE A 329 29.58 4.54 11.75
N SER A 330 30.42 5.11 12.61
CA SER A 330 30.08 5.38 14.02
C SER A 330 28.97 6.42 14.20
N GLN A 331 28.67 7.21 13.16
CA GLN A 331 27.52 8.12 13.15
C GLN A 331 26.20 7.40 12.82
N LEU A 332 26.26 6.25 12.13
CA LEU A 332 25.10 5.52 11.63
C LEU A 332 24.83 4.23 12.42
N TYR A 333 25.87 3.61 13.00
CA TYR A 333 25.83 2.28 13.59
C TYR A 333 26.44 2.24 14.99
N THR A 334 25.92 1.35 15.83
CA THR A 334 26.51 1.05 17.13
C THR A 334 27.72 0.14 17.00
N LYS A 335 28.58 0.10 18.04
CA LYS A 335 29.79 -0.75 18.05
C LYS A 335 29.50 -2.25 17.91
N GLU A 336 28.29 -2.68 18.24
CA GLU A 336 27.88 -4.08 18.14
C GLU A 336 27.44 -4.49 16.72
N HIS A 337 27.20 -3.51 15.83
CA HIS A 337 26.71 -3.77 14.49
C HIS A 337 27.73 -4.59 13.67
N PRO A 338 27.30 -5.58 12.86
CA PRO A 338 28.21 -6.45 12.10
C PRO A 338 29.20 -5.67 11.20
N THR A 339 28.76 -4.56 10.59
CA THR A 339 29.64 -3.73 9.75
C THR A 339 30.76 -3.07 10.56
N TYR A 340 30.48 -2.58 11.77
CA TYR A 340 31.50 -2.00 12.63
C TYR A 340 32.50 -3.07 13.11
N LYS A 341 32.02 -4.28 13.47
CA LYS A 341 32.90 -5.40 13.83
C LYS A 341 33.81 -5.82 12.69
N ALA A 342 33.28 -5.94 11.47
CA ALA A 342 34.07 -6.29 10.29
C ALA A 342 35.16 -5.24 9.98
N LEU A 343 34.83 -3.95 10.13
CA LEU A 343 35.80 -2.85 9.99
C LEU A 343 36.93 -2.96 11.03
N MET A 344 36.57 -3.21 12.29
CA MET A 344 37.55 -3.33 13.38
C MET A 344 38.45 -4.56 13.23
N GLU A 345 37.90 -5.68 12.76
CA GLU A 345 38.71 -6.88 12.49
C GLU A 345 39.73 -6.61 11.37
N LYS A 346 39.30 -5.96 10.27
CA LYS A 346 40.21 -5.57 9.19
C LYS A 346 41.29 -4.61 9.66
N ARG A 347 40.93 -3.63 10.50
CA ARG A 347 41.86 -2.69 11.12
C ARG A 347 42.89 -3.42 11.98
N LYS A 348 42.47 -4.40 12.78
CA LYS A 348 43.37 -5.24 13.59
C LYS A 348 44.35 -6.02 12.72
N THR A 349 43.89 -6.63 11.61
CA THR A 349 44.78 -7.36 10.70
C THR A 349 45.89 -6.47 10.12
N LEU A 350 45.53 -5.24 9.71
CA LEU A 350 46.51 -4.27 9.20
C LEU A 350 47.45 -3.75 10.29
N GLN A 351 46.98 -3.61 11.52
CA GLN A 351 47.85 -3.26 12.65
C GLN A 351 48.89 -4.35 12.94
N GLU A 352 48.49 -5.62 12.86
CA GLU A 352 49.41 -6.76 13.00
C GLU A 352 50.43 -6.81 11.85
N GLU A 353 50.00 -6.52 10.62
CA GLU A 353 50.89 -6.40 9.46
C GLU A 353 51.90 -5.25 9.63
N LYS A 354 51.43 -4.07 10.05
CA LYS A 354 52.29 -2.92 10.39
C LYS A 354 53.32 -3.28 11.46
N ALA A 355 52.92 -4.01 12.49
CA ALA A 355 53.82 -4.46 13.55
C ALA A 355 54.94 -5.36 13.01
N LYS A 356 54.61 -6.31 12.11
CA LYS A 356 55.60 -7.17 11.45
C LYS A 356 56.59 -6.36 10.60
N LEU A 357 56.11 -5.34 9.87
CA LEU A 357 56.97 -4.46 9.08
C LEU A 357 57.88 -3.61 9.98
N ASN A 358 57.36 -3.05 11.07
CA ASN A 358 58.17 -2.30 12.05
C ASN A 358 59.28 -3.15 12.66
N GLN A 359 59.04 -4.45 12.88
CA GLN A 359 60.07 -5.36 13.37
C GLN A 359 61.20 -5.57 12.35
N ARG A 360 60.90 -5.57 11.04
CA ARG A 360 61.94 -5.56 9.99
C ARG A 360 62.75 -4.26 10.01
N VAL A 361 62.09 -3.11 10.21
CA VAL A 361 62.77 -1.82 10.37
C VAL A 361 63.71 -1.84 11.58
N SER A 362 63.32 -2.43 12.70
CA SER A 362 64.18 -2.53 13.89
C SER A 362 65.49 -3.31 13.67
N GLY A 363 65.54 -4.19 12.68
CA GLY A 363 66.74 -4.92 12.29
C GLY A 363 67.72 -4.13 11.42
N MET A 364 67.31 -2.96 10.89
CA MET A 364 68.13 -2.13 10.01
C MET A 364 69.14 -1.29 10.81
N PRO A 365 70.23 -0.78 10.18
CA PRO A 365 71.12 0.18 10.81
C PRO A 365 70.38 1.45 11.27
N LYS A 366 70.84 2.05 12.38
CA LYS A 366 70.12 3.16 13.02
C LYS A 366 69.85 4.35 12.08
N THR A 367 70.79 4.66 11.20
CA THR A 367 70.63 5.71 10.17
C THR A 367 69.53 5.39 9.17
N GLN A 368 69.37 4.12 8.76
CA GLN A 368 68.29 3.68 7.88
C GLN A 368 66.93 3.70 8.58
N GLN A 369 66.88 3.38 9.87
CA GLN A 369 65.65 3.47 10.66
C GLN A 369 65.13 4.90 10.74
N ASP A 370 66.02 5.83 11.10
CA ASP A 370 65.64 7.22 11.33
C ASP A 370 65.17 7.89 10.02
N ILE A 371 65.89 7.67 8.91
CA ILE A 371 65.47 8.21 7.61
C ILE A 371 64.20 7.55 7.07
N LEU A 372 64.01 6.24 7.28
CA LEU A 372 62.78 5.54 6.89
C LEU A 372 61.59 6.08 7.67
N GLN A 373 61.72 6.28 8.98
CA GLN A 373 60.65 6.83 9.81
C GLN A 373 60.26 8.24 9.35
N LEU A 374 61.24 9.12 9.14
CA LEU A 374 60.98 10.48 8.65
C LEU A 374 60.37 10.48 7.25
N SER A 375 60.85 9.61 6.36
CA SER A 375 60.29 9.48 5.00
C SER A 375 58.87 8.94 5.05
N ARG A 376 58.58 7.95 5.90
CA ARG A 376 57.23 7.43 6.13
C ARG A 376 56.28 8.51 6.60
N ASP A 377 56.70 9.31 7.58
CA ASP A 377 55.85 10.35 8.15
C ASP A 377 55.49 11.41 7.09
N VAL A 378 56.43 11.74 6.18
CA VAL A 378 56.18 12.62 5.03
C VAL A 378 55.30 11.95 3.97
N ASP A 379 55.65 10.75 3.50
CA ASP A 379 54.94 10.06 2.42
C ASP A 379 53.50 9.72 2.81
N SER A 380 53.31 9.23 4.04
CA SER A 380 51.98 8.96 4.62
C SER A 380 51.20 10.26 4.84
N GLY A 381 51.82 11.29 5.41
CA GLY A 381 51.20 12.59 5.61
C GLY A 381 50.74 13.25 4.31
N GLN A 382 51.57 13.18 3.26
CA GLN A 382 51.24 13.69 1.93
C GLN A 382 50.06 12.91 1.32
N ALA A 383 50.05 11.59 1.43
CA ALA A 383 48.95 10.76 0.94
C ALA A 383 47.63 11.09 1.64
N VAL A 384 47.64 11.21 2.97
CA VAL A 384 46.45 11.58 3.76
C VAL A 384 45.96 12.98 3.41
N TYR A 385 46.86 13.97 3.34
CA TYR A 385 46.52 15.33 2.96
C TYR A 385 45.84 15.38 1.60
N MET A 386 46.41 14.71 0.59
CA MET A 386 45.83 14.66 -0.75
C MET A 386 44.47 13.95 -0.77
N GLN A 387 44.31 12.87 -0.01
CA GLN A 387 43.03 12.18 0.12
C GLN A 387 41.94 13.08 0.74
N LEU A 388 42.28 13.79 1.82
CA LEU A 388 41.37 14.73 2.48
C LEU A 388 41.02 15.90 1.57
N LEU A 389 42.00 16.43 0.84
CA LEU A 389 41.81 17.52 -0.10
C LEU A 389 40.88 17.10 -1.24
N ASN A 390 41.13 15.93 -1.84
CA ASN A 390 40.27 15.38 -2.89
C ASN A 390 38.84 15.15 -2.38
N ARG A 391 38.69 14.61 -1.16
CA ARG A 391 37.38 14.39 -0.54
C ARG A 391 36.64 15.70 -0.26
N GLN A 392 37.35 16.73 0.19
CA GLN A 392 36.80 18.07 0.39
C GLN A 392 36.33 18.67 -0.94
N GLN A 393 37.13 18.55 -2.00
CA GLN A 393 36.76 19.00 -3.35
C GLN A 393 35.52 18.26 -3.87
N GLU A 394 35.48 16.93 -3.74
CA GLU A 394 34.32 16.11 -4.12
C GLU A 394 33.05 16.55 -3.38
N LEU A 395 33.12 16.74 -2.06
CA LEU A 395 31.98 17.18 -1.27
C LEU A 395 31.55 18.62 -1.59
N ASN A 396 32.48 19.51 -1.92
CA ASN A 396 32.16 20.86 -2.38
C ASN A 396 31.38 20.84 -3.72
N ILE A 397 31.76 19.94 -4.64
CA ILE A 397 31.04 19.71 -5.90
C ILE A 397 29.66 19.11 -5.61
N ALA A 398 29.58 18.07 -4.77
CA ALA A 398 28.33 17.41 -4.41
C ALA A 398 27.32 18.38 -3.76
N LYS A 399 27.78 19.18 -2.80
CA LYS A 399 26.97 20.23 -2.14
C LYS A 399 26.44 21.26 -3.15
N SER A 400 27.24 21.62 -4.15
CA SER A 400 26.85 22.57 -5.20
C SER A 400 25.89 21.97 -6.23
N SER A 401 25.94 20.66 -6.43
CA SER A 401 25.09 19.93 -7.40
C SER A 401 23.65 19.74 -6.88
N ALA A 402 23.45 19.72 -5.56
CA ALA A 402 22.15 19.50 -4.89
C ALA A 402 21.40 18.23 -5.39
N ILE A 403 22.13 17.23 -5.88
CA ILE A 403 21.59 15.95 -6.34
C ILE A 403 21.46 15.02 -5.12
N GLY A 404 20.24 14.58 -4.83
CA GLY A 404 19.97 13.52 -3.87
C GLY A 404 20.18 12.14 -4.49
N ASN A 405 20.13 11.08 -3.69
CA ASN A 405 20.21 9.70 -4.19
C ASN A 405 18.85 9.15 -4.64
N VAL A 406 17.87 10.02 -4.87
CA VAL A 406 16.51 9.68 -5.29
C VAL A 406 16.20 10.42 -6.57
N ARG A 407 15.56 9.74 -7.52
CA ARG A 407 15.09 10.31 -8.78
C ARG A 407 13.65 9.89 -9.05
N ILE A 408 12.84 10.84 -9.51
CA ILE A 408 11.52 10.54 -10.07
C ILE A 408 11.72 10.06 -11.51
N ILE A 409 11.35 8.81 -11.79
CA ILE A 409 11.42 8.22 -13.13
C ILE A 409 10.12 8.50 -13.87
N ASP A 410 9.00 8.12 -13.24
CA ASP A 410 7.66 8.40 -13.74
C ASP A 410 6.91 9.27 -12.73
N SER A 411 6.39 10.41 -13.20
CA SER A 411 5.44 11.22 -12.44
C SER A 411 4.14 10.45 -12.23
N ALA A 412 3.36 10.84 -11.21
CA ALA A 412 2.09 10.19 -10.94
C ALA A 412 1.09 10.36 -12.09
N VAL A 413 0.56 9.25 -12.57
CA VAL A 413 -0.49 9.19 -13.60
C VAL A 413 -1.60 8.26 -13.15
N ALA A 414 -2.86 8.70 -13.27
CA ALA A 414 -4.03 7.89 -12.97
C ALA A 414 -4.41 6.98 -14.13
N GLN A 415 -4.80 5.75 -13.80
CA GLN A 415 -5.32 4.82 -14.79
C GLN A 415 -6.68 5.32 -15.31
N PRO A 416 -6.92 5.29 -16.64
CA PRO A 416 -8.15 5.83 -17.23
C PRO A 416 -9.39 4.98 -16.90
N LYS A 417 -9.21 3.72 -16.49
CA LYS A 417 -10.28 2.81 -16.10
C LYS A 417 -10.23 2.55 -14.60
N PRO A 418 -11.39 2.44 -13.92
CA PRO A 418 -11.42 2.12 -12.50
C PRO A 418 -10.93 0.69 -12.24
N VAL A 419 -10.13 0.51 -11.19
CA VAL A 419 -9.58 -0.78 -10.75
C VAL A 419 -10.58 -1.58 -9.91
N LYS A 420 -11.50 -0.89 -9.22
CA LYS A 420 -12.58 -1.50 -8.42
C LYS A 420 -13.91 -0.72 -8.61
N PRO A 421 -15.06 -1.38 -8.45
CA PRO A 421 -15.22 -2.83 -8.35
C PRO A 421 -15.06 -3.55 -9.70
N LYS A 422 -14.57 -4.79 -9.69
CA LYS A 422 -14.48 -5.65 -10.87
C LYS A 422 -15.88 -6.15 -11.24
N LYS A 423 -16.59 -5.41 -12.09
CA LYS A 423 -18.02 -5.64 -12.45
C LYS A 423 -18.32 -7.08 -12.86
N VAL A 424 -17.43 -7.72 -13.62
CA VAL A 424 -17.58 -9.12 -14.06
C VAL A 424 -17.56 -10.10 -12.88
N ILE A 425 -16.67 -9.90 -11.91
CA ILE A 425 -16.57 -10.77 -10.73
C ILE A 425 -17.83 -10.62 -9.87
N ILE A 426 -18.32 -9.39 -9.65
CA ILE A 426 -19.56 -9.16 -8.89
C ILE A 426 -20.74 -9.87 -9.53
N LEU A 427 -20.86 -9.79 -10.86
CA LEU A 427 -21.95 -10.45 -11.58
C LEU A 427 -21.86 -11.99 -11.43
N LEU A 428 -20.67 -12.57 -11.59
CA LEU A 428 -20.46 -14.01 -11.40
C LEU A 428 -20.79 -14.45 -9.97
N VAL A 429 -20.36 -13.70 -8.97
CA VAL A 429 -20.70 -13.96 -7.56
C VAL A 429 -22.21 -13.88 -7.34
N GLY A 430 -22.89 -12.90 -7.94
CA GLY A 430 -24.36 -12.80 -7.91
C GLY A 430 -25.07 -14.02 -8.51
N ILE A 431 -24.59 -14.53 -9.65
CA ILE A 431 -25.12 -15.75 -10.28
C ILE A 431 -24.94 -16.96 -9.35
N VAL A 432 -23.72 -17.16 -8.84
CA VAL A 432 -23.38 -18.32 -8.00
C VAL A 432 -24.16 -18.29 -6.69
N LEU A 433 -24.19 -17.14 -6.00
CA LEU A 433 -24.98 -16.98 -4.77
C LEU A 433 -26.47 -17.16 -5.01
N GLY A 434 -27.01 -16.60 -6.10
CA GLY A 434 -28.40 -16.80 -6.49
C GLY A 434 -28.74 -18.29 -6.71
N GLY A 435 -27.84 -19.01 -7.40
CA GLY A 435 -27.94 -20.46 -7.58
C GLY A 435 -27.95 -21.22 -6.26
N ILE A 436 -26.98 -20.99 -5.39
CA ILE A 436 -26.88 -21.65 -4.08
C ILE A 436 -28.12 -21.37 -3.22
N VAL A 437 -28.54 -20.11 -3.11
CA VAL A 437 -29.73 -19.72 -2.34
C VAL A 437 -30.99 -20.36 -2.91
N SER A 438 -31.11 -20.44 -4.24
CA SER A 438 -32.27 -21.06 -4.88
C SER A 438 -32.35 -22.57 -4.64
N VAL A 439 -31.23 -23.29 -4.73
CA VAL A 439 -31.14 -24.72 -4.40
C VAL A 439 -31.45 -24.93 -2.92
N GLY A 440 -30.86 -24.13 -2.03
CA GLY A 440 -31.11 -24.21 -0.59
C GLY A 440 -32.57 -23.93 -0.22
N LEU A 441 -33.23 -22.96 -0.87
CA LEU A 441 -34.66 -22.69 -0.68
C LEU A 441 -35.54 -23.87 -1.11
N ILE A 442 -35.18 -24.56 -2.20
CA ILE A 442 -35.91 -25.74 -2.65
C ILE A 442 -35.72 -26.88 -1.65
N LEU A 443 -34.47 -27.20 -1.28
CA LEU A 443 -34.19 -28.25 -0.30
C LEU A 443 -34.88 -27.98 1.05
N LEU A 444 -34.87 -26.74 1.50
CA LEU A 444 -35.58 -26.35 2.73
C LEU A 444 -37.09 -26.55 2.57
N ARG A 445 -37.66 -26.19 1.42
CA ARG A 445 -39.08 -26.39 1.13
C ARG A 445 -39.45 -27.87 1.10
N VAL A 446 -38.57 -28.71 0.56
CA VAL A 446 -38.73 -30.17 0.52
C VAL A 446 -38.64 -30.76 1.92
N PHE A 447 -37.65 -30.34 2.71
CA PHE A 447 -37.49 -30.77 4.09
C PHE A 447 -38.66 -30.36 4.99
N LEU A 448 -39.26 -29.19 4.75
CA LEU A 448 -40.45 -28.72 5.46
C LEU A 448 -41.74 -29.43 4.99
N ARG A 449 -41.76 -30.02 3.79
CA ARG A 449 -42.86 -30.88 3.34
C ARG A 449 -42.69 -32.25 3.98
N ARG A 450 -43.29 -32.41 5.16
CA ARG A 450 -43.51 -33.73 5.76
C ARG A 450 -44.83 -34.29 5.26
N GLY A 451 -44.78 -35.05 4.17
CA GLY A 451 -45.90 -35.79 3.59
C GLY A 451 -45.50 -37.23 3.30
N ILE A 452 -46.49 -38.09 3.03
CA ILE A 452 -46.26 -39.43 2.49
C ILE A 452 -46.15 -39.28 0.99
N ASP A 453 -44.98 -39.55 0.44
CA ASP A 453 -44.72 -39.38 -0.99
C ASP A 453 -44.78 -40.69 -1.77
N SER A 454 -44.80 -41.83 -1.07
CA SER A 454 -44.88 -43.14 -1.69
C SER A 454 -45.76 -44.11 -0.88
N PRO A 455 -46.49 -45.03 -1.54
CA PRO A 455 -47.32 -46.01 -0.86
C PRO A 455 -46.50 -46.96 0.02
N GLU A 456 -45.23 -47.20 -0.31
CA GLU A 456 -44.32 -48.04 0.47
C GLU A 456 -44.04 -47.44 1.86
N GLN A 457 -43.99 -46.11 1.99
CA GLN A 457 -43.84 -45.42 3.29
C GLN A 457 -45.02 -45.69 4.23
N LEU A 458 -46.24 -45.90 3.68
CA LEU A 458 -47.42 -46.28 4.46
C LEU A 458 -47.38 -47.76 4.87
N GLU A 459 -46.92 -48.62 3.96
CA GLU A 459 -46.79 -50.06 4.22
C GLU A 459 -45.72 -50.35 5.30
N GLU A 460 -44.61 -49.62 5.32
CA GLU A 460 -43.59 -49.69 6.38
C GLU A 460 -44.12 -49.26 7.75
N LEU A 461 -45.09 -48.35 7.79
CA LEU A 461 -45.81 -47.93 9.00
C LEU A 461 -46.93 -48.92 9.40
N GLY A 462 -47.09 -50.04 8.67
CA GLY A 462 -48.07 -51.08 8.94
C GLY A 462 -49.48 -50.79 8.38
N ILE A 463 -49.61 -49.81 7.47
CA ILE A 463 -50.86 -49.47 6.81
C ILE A 463 -50.88 -50.11 5.42
N ASN A 464 -51.81 -51.06 5.19
CA ASN A 464 -51.93 -51.72 3.88
C ASN A 464 -52.50 -50.75 2.82
N VAL A 465 -51.77 -50.56 1.73
CA VAL A 465 -52.23 -49.77 0.58
C VAL A 465 -52.91 -50.69 -0.43
N TYR A 466 -54.22 -50.55 -0.60
CA TYR A 466 -55.00 -51.45 -1.48
C TYR A 466 -55.04 -51.01 -2.95
N ALA A 467 -54.90 -49.72 -3.21
CA ALA A 467 -54.85 -49.15 -4.55
C ALA A 467 -54.21 -47.76 -4.53
N SER A 468 -53.43 -47.42 -5.56
CA SER A 468 -52.96 -46.06 -5.82
C SER A 468 -53.75 -45.49 -6.99
N ILE A 469 -54.33 -44.30 -6.81
CA ILE A 469 -55.03 -43.59 -7.88
C ILE A 469 -54.07 -42.51 -8.40
N PRO A 470 -53.69 -42.54 -9.69
CA PRO A 470 -52.81 -41.53 -10.24
C PRO A 470 -53.51 -40.16 -10.27
N VAL A 471 -52.75 -39.09 -10.17
CA VAL A 471 -53.30 -37.73 -10.21
C VAL A 471 -53.75 -37.41 -11.65
N SER A 472 -55.01 -36.99 -11.81
CA SER A 472 -55.53 -36.52 -13.11
C SER A 472 -54.85 -35.21 -13.55
N GLU A 473 -54.20 -35.24 -14.72
CA GLU A 473 -53.62 -34.04 -15.31
C GLU A 473 -54.69 -33.00 -15.72
N THR A 474 -55.86 -33.48 -16.17
CA THR A 474 -56.93 -32.60 -16.67
C THR A 474 -57.58 -31.83 -15.53
N PHE A 475 -57.81 -32.47 -14.39
CA PHE A 475 -58.29 -31.82 -13.17
C PHE A 475 -57.27 -30.81 -12.61
N ALA A 476 -55.98 -31.18 -12.57
CA ALA A 476 -54.91 -30.30 -12.07
C ALA A 476 -54.72 -29.02 -12.91
N LYS A 477 -54.85 -29.11 -14.24
CA LYS A 477 -54.75 -27.92 -15.13
C LYS A 477 -55.92 -26.95 -14.93
N ARG A 478 -57.13 -27.45 -14.70
CA ARG A 478 -58.35 -26.64 -14.53
C ARG A 478 -58.35 -25.88 -13.20
N SER A 479 -57.98 -26.53 -12.10
CA SER A 479 -57.92 -25.89 -10.77
C SER A 479 -56.95 -24.70 -10.72
N VAL A 480 -55.84 -24.77 -11.46
CA VAL A 480 -54.86 -23.67 -11.60
C VAL A 480 -55.38 -22.54 -12.50
N GLN A 481 -56.17 -22.84 -13.53
CA GLN A 481 -56.77 -21.82 -14.41
C GLN A 481 -57.89 -21.01 -13.72
N THR A 482 -58.71 -21.66 -12.88
CA THR A 482 -59.78 -20.99 -12.14
C THR A 482 -59.30 -19.98 -11.11
N LEU A 483 -58.07 -20.11 -10.60
CA LEU A 483 -57.46 -19.14 -9.66
C LEU A 483 -57.03 -17.82 -10.32
N LYS A 484 -56.89 -17.75 -11.65
CA LYS A 484 -56.45 -16.55 -12.38
C LYS A 484 -57.57 -15.68 -12.93
N LEU A 485 -58.81 -16.16 -12.94
CA LEU A 485 -59.96 -15.41 -13.43
C LEU A 485 -60.74 -14.78 -12.26
N ASN A 486 -61.06 -13.50 -12.43
CA ASN A 486 -61.80 -12.67 -11.48
C ASN A 486 -63.03 -13.38 -10.91
N LYS A 487 -63.15 -13.33 -9.57
CA LYS A 487 -64.06 -14.07 -8.69
C LYS A 487 -65.55 -13.68 -8.81
N LYS A 488 -66.07 -13.32 -9.99
CA LYS A 488 -67.45 -12.81 -10.10
C LYS A 488 -68.45 -13.58 -10.97
N THR A 489 -68.05 -14.64 -11.68
CA THR A 489 -69.00 -15.55 -12.31
C THR A 489 -68.34 -16.92 -12.51
N ALA A 490 -68.37 -17.77 -11.49
CA ALA A 490 -68.10 -19.19 -11.65
C ALA A 490 -69.35 -19.93 -11.17
N THR A 491 -70.24 -20.21 -12.13
CA THR A 491 -71.33 -21.17 -11.97
C THR A 491 -70.69 -22.54 -11.75
N GLU A 492 -70.99 -23.18 -10.62
CA GLU A 492 -70.63 -24.57 -10.34
C GLU A 492 -71.27 -25.49 -11.38
N TYR A 493 -70.48 -25.93 -12.35
CA TYR A 493 -70.71 -27.19 -13.03
C TYR A 493 -69.52 -28.09 -12.72
N GLU A 494 -69.69 -28.92 -11.68
CA GLU A 494 -68.86 -30.10 -11.41
C GLU A 494 -69.13 -31.12 -12.51
N SER A 495 -68.34 -31.07 -13.57
CA SER A 495 -68.27 -32.13 -14.55
C SER A 495 -67.45 -33.28 -13.97
N PHE A 496 -68.04 -34.49 -13.96
CA PHE A 496 -67.30 -35.69 -13.55
C PHE A 496 -66.15 -35.95 -14.52
N LEU A 497 -64.97 -36.29 -13.97
CA LEU A 497 -63.77 -36.57 -14.76
C LEU A 497 -64.02 -37.66 -15.82
N ALA A 498 -64.82 -38.67 -15.46
CA ALA A 498 -65.26 -39.76 -16.33
C ALA A 498 -66.07 -39.31 -17.56
N VAL A 499 -66.70 -38.14 -17.52
CA VAL A 499 -67.51 -37.61 -18.63
C VAL A 499 -66.66 -36.71 -19.55
N GLU A 500 -65.71 -35.96 -18.98
CA GLU A 500 -64.89 -35.02 -19.76
C GLU A 500 -63.67 -35.67 -20.41
N ASN A 501 -63.00 -36.56 -19.68
CA ASN A 501 -61.86 -37.31 -20.21
C ASN A 501 -61.93 -38.76 -19.73
N PRO A 502 -62.79 -39.60 -20.34
CA PRO A 502 -62.94 -41.01 -19.96
C PRO A 502 -61.66 -41.85 -20.13
N ALA A 503 -60.63 -41.31 -20.78
CA ALA A 503 -59.32 -41.95 -20.94
C ALA A 503 -58.28 -41.45 -19.93
N ASP A 504 -58.68 -40.62 -18.96
CA ASP A 504 -57.81 -40.20 -17.86
C ASP A 504 -57.51 -41.39 -16.95
N LEU A 505 -56.24 -41.57 -16.59
CA LEU A 505 -55.75 -42.72 -15.82
C LEU A 505 -56.26 -42.72 -14.37
N ALA A 506 -56.84 -41.61 -13.92
CA ALA A 506 -57.33 -41.40 -12.56
C ALA A 506 -58.78 -41.86 -12.30
N ILE A 507 -59.44 -42.50 -13.28
CA ILE A 507 -60.83 -42.95 -13.22
C ILE A 507 -60.93 -44.42 -12.83
#